data_AF-A0A3D4W0T8-F1
#
_entry.id   AF-A0A3D4W0T8-F1
#
_cell.length_a   1.000
_cell.length_b   1.000
_cell.length_c   1.000
_cell.angle_alpha   90.00
_cell.angle_beta   90.00
_cell.angle_gamma   90.00
#
_symmetry.space_group_name_H-M   'P 1'
#
loop_
_entity.id
_entity.type
_entity.pdbx_description
1 polymer ?
#
loop_
_entity_poly.entity_id
_entity_poly.type
_entity_poly.pdbx_seq_one_letter_code
_entity_poly.pdbx_strand_id
1 'polypeptide(L)'
;KEEILATVIDQVKGRVPVYAGTGCITTAETIRMSKRAEEMGADALSIITPSFALASQKELYDHYVAVAKQVNIPIILYNIPPRTGNKLLPETVQALCRDVDVIVGAKDSSG
;
A
#
# COMPACT_ATOMS: atom_id res chain seq x y z
N LYS A 1 2.74 -11.69 -10.25
CA LYS A 1 1.81 -10.70 -9.64
C LYS A 1 1.06 -9.93 -10.72
N GLU A 2 1.76 -9.34 -11.70
CA GLU A 2 1.14 -8.54 -12.76
C GLU A 2 0.10 -9.31 -13.59
N GLU A 3 0.43 -10.51 -14.10
CA GLU A 3 -0.52 -11.30 -14.90
C GLU A 3 -1.83 -11.62 -14.16
N ILE A 4 -1.73 -11.93 -12.87
CA ILE A 4 -2.89 -12.17 -12.00
C ILE A 4 -3.72 -10.90 -11.88
N LEU A 5 -3.08 -9.76 -11.65
CA LEU A 5 -3.78 -8.48 -11.53
C LEU A 5 -4.45 -8.07 -12.85
N ALA A 6 -3.76 -8.19 -13.99
CA ALA A 6 -4.33 -7.96 -15.32
C ALA A 6 -5.57 -8.82 -15.55
N THR A 7 -5.46 -10.12 -15.24
CA THR A 7 -6.58 -11.06 -15.38
C THR A 7 -7.75 -10.65 -14.50
N VAL A 8 -7.51 -10.28 -13.24
CA VAL A 8 -8.58 -9.83 -12.33
C VAL A 8 -9.24 -8.57 -12.84
N ILE A 9 -8.48 -7.55 -13.26
CA ILE A 9 -9.03 -6.29 -13.77
C ILE A 9 -9.86 -6.53 -15.04
N ASP A 10 -9.32 -7.29 -16.01
CA ASP A 10 -10.02 -7.66 -17.24
C ASP A 10 -11.32 -8.43 -16.95
N GLN A 11 -11.32 -9.32 -15.97
CA GLN A 11 -12.52 -10.05 -15.60
C GLN A 11 -13.51 -9.19 -14.84
N VAL A 12 -13.07 -8.30 -13.93
CA VAL A 12 -13.96 -7.46 -13.14
C VAL A 12 -14.72 -6.45 -14.01
N LYS A 13 -14.09 -5.89 -15.05
CA LYS A 13 -14.73 -4.96 -16.01
C LYS A 13 -15.45 -3.80 -15.34
N GLY A 14 -14.85 -3.23 -14.29
CA GLY A 14 -15.39 -2.08 -13.56
C GLY A 14 -16.67 -2.36 -12.75
N ARG A 15 -17.10 -3.62 -12.60
CA ARG A 15 -18.32 -3.97 -11.85
C ARG A 15 -18.20 -3.69 -10.36
N VAL A 16 -16.98 -3.83 -9.83
CA VAL A 16 -16.61 -3.54 -8.44
C VAL A 16 -15.18 -3.00 -8.38
N PRO A 17 -14.80 -2.24 -7.35
CA PRO A 17 -13.42 -1.78 -7.20
C PRO A 17 -12.42 -2.93 -6.99
N VAL A 18 -11.23 -2.81 -7.58
CA VAL A 18 -10.11 -3.74 -7.45
C VAL A 18 -8.97 -3.09 -6.67
N TYR A 19 -8.67 -3.64 -5.49
CA TYR A 19 -7.59 -3.15 -4.64
C TYR A 19 -6.35 -4.02 -4.83
N ALA A 20 -5.29 -3.46 -5.40
CA ALA A 20 -4.08 -4.21 -5.72
C ALA A 20 -3.12 -4.27 -4.51
N GLY A 21 -2.72 -5.47 -4.11
CA GLY A 21 -1.70 -5.67 -3.08
C GLY A 21 -0.29 -5.48 -3.61
N THR A 22 0.28 -4.27 -3.44
CA THR A 22 1.57 -3.88 -4.05
C THR A 22 2.72 -3.72 -3.06
N GLY A 23 2.46 -3.82 -1.75
CA GLY A 23 3.51 -3.78 -0.73
C GLY A 23 4.55 -4.90 -0.91
N CYS A 24 5.82 -4.51 -0.82
CA CYS A 24 7.01 -5.35 -0.98
C CYS A 24 7.99 -5.12 0.19
N ILE A 25 9.08 -5.90 0.23
CA ILE A 25 10.11 -5.76 1.27
C ILE A 25 10.79 -4.38 1.20
N THR A 26 11.03 -3.86 -0.01
CA THR A 26 11.72 -2.58 -0.22
C THR A 26 10.76 -1.51 -0.73
N THR A 27 11.07 -0.26 -0.43
CA THR A 27 10.35 0.91 -0.96
C THR A 27 10.42 0.95 -2.49
N ALA A 28 11.58 0.67 -3.08
CA ALA A 28 11.77 0.69 -4.54
C ALA A 28 10.86 -0.32 -5.26
N GLU A 29 10.78 -1.56 -4.77
CA GLU A 29 9.89 -2.57 -5.36
C GLU A 29 8.42 -2.25 -5.11
N THR A 30 8.09 -1.65 -3.96
CA THR A 30 6.73 -1.20 -3.67
C THR A 30 6.30 -0.10 -4.63
N ILE A 31 7.17 0.88 -4.92
CA ILE A 31 6.94 1.92 -5.94
C ILE A 31 6.73 1.26 -7.31
N ARG A 32 7.64 0.39 -7.74
CA ARG A 32 7.57 -0.27 -9.06
C ARG A 32 6.25 -1.01 -9.23
N MET A 33 5.84 -1.77 -8.23
CA MET A 33 4.58 -2.52 -8.27
C MET A 33 3.34 -1.65 -8.16
N SER A 34 3.39 -0.55 -7.40
CA SER A 34 2.28 0.39 -7.26
C SER A 34 2.00 1.14 -8.56
N LYS A 35 3.05 1.66 -9.21
CA LYS A 35 2.92 2.29 -10.55
C LYS A 35 2.37 1.33 -11.57
N ARG A 36 2.88 0.10 -11.57
CA ARG A 36 2.42 -0.93 -12.51
C ARG A 36 0.95 -1.30 -12.29
N ALA A 37 0.52 -1.41 -11.03
CA ALA A 37 -0.88 -1.67 -10.72
C ALA A 37 -1.81 -0.53 -11.16
N GLU A 38 -1.39 0.72 -10.97
CA GLU A 38 -2.11 1.90 -11.47
C GLU A 38 -2.21 1.89 -13.00
N GLU A 39 -1.10 1.66 -13.72
CA GLU A 39 -1.08 1.55 -15.19
C GLU A 39 -2.03 0.46 -15.72
N MET A 40 -2.23 -0.61 -14.94
CA MET A 40 -3.11 -1.72 -15.30
C MET A 40 -4.59 -1.45 -15.01
N GLY A 41 -4.91 -0.35 -14.30
CA GLY A 41 -6.27 0.05 -13.98
C GLY A 41 -6.77 -0.42 -12.61
N ALA A 42 -5.89 -0.62 -11.62
CA ALA A 42 -6.34 -0.84 -10.24
C ALA A 42 -7.02 0.42 -9.68
N ASP A 43 -8.11 0.24 -8.94
CA ASP A 43 -8.86 1.36 -8.35
C ASP A 43 -8.22 1.89 -7.07
N ALA A 44 -7.47 1.05 -6.35
CA ALA A 44 -6.72 1.42 -5.16
C ALA A 44 -5.54 0.47 -4.92
N LEU A 45 -4.63 0.88 -4.05
CA LEU A 45 -3.47 0.10 -3.61
C LEU A 45 -3.64 -0.30 -2.15
N SER A 46 -3.35 -1.57 -1.83
CA SER A 46 -3.25 -2.05 -0.44
C SER A 46 -1.77 -2.32 -0.13
N ILE A 47 -1.16 -1.47 0.70
CA ILE A 47 0.28 -1.50 0.97
C ILE A 47 0.55 -2.03 2.38
N ILE A 48 0.99 -3.28 2.44
CA ILE A 48 1.42 -3.94 3.68
C ILE A 48 2.70 -3.29 4.22
N THR A 49 2.82 -3.16 5.55
CA THR A 49 4.04 -2.72 6.20
C THR A 49 5.24 -3.58 5.77
N PRO A 50 6.43 -2.99 5.48
CA PRO A 50 7.63 -3.74 5.12
C PRO A 50 7.94 -4.86 6.12
N SER A 51 8.33 -6.03 5.59
CA SER A 51 8.48 -7.28 6.33
C SER A 51 9.84 -7.92 6.04
N PHE A 52 10.88 -7.44 6.70
CA PHE A 52 12.20 -8.11 6.74
C PHE A 52 13.06 -7.48 7.84
N ALA A 53 13.31 -6.18 7.71
CA ALA A 53 13.98 -5.38 8.73
C ALA A 53 12.93 -4.75 9.66
N LEU A 54 13.30 -4.62 10.94
CA LEU A 54 12.56 -3.74 11.84
C LEU A 54 12.74 -2.30 11.37
N ALA A 55 11.65 -1.55 11.31
CA ALA A 55 11.63 -0.17 10.90
C ALA A 55 11.09 0.71 12.02
N SER A 56 11.73 1.84 12.26
CA SER A 56 11.20 2.90 13.09
C SER A 56 9.93 3.49 12.48
N GLN A 57 9.12 4.17 13.29
CA GLN A 57 7.92 4.85 12.78
C GLN A 57 8.25 5.92 11.73
N LYS A 58 9.40 6.58 11.86
CA LYS A 58 9.88 7.55 10.87
C LYS A 58 10.18 6.88 9.54
N GLU A 59 10.84 5.72 9.54
CA GLU A 59 11.12 4.98 8.30
C GLU A 59 9.85 4.44 7.65
N LEU A 60 8.87 3.99 8.45
CA LEU A 60 7.56 3.61 7.93
C LEU A 60 6.84 4.79 7.29
N TYR A 61 6.82 5.95 7.94
CA TYR A 61 6.27 7.18 7.40
C TYR A 61 6.93 7.55 6.06
N ASP A 62 8.26 7.60 6.04
CA ASP A 62 9.04 7.96 4.85
C ASP A 62 8.81 6.95 3.70
N HIS A 63 8.66 5.66 4.01
CA HIS A 63 8.32 4.62 3.05
C HIS A 63 6.97 4.90 2.36
N TYR A 64 5.91 5.12 3.14
CA TYR A 64 4.58 5.37 2.58
C TYR A 64 4.52 6.68 1.80
N VAL A 65 5.15 7.75 2.29
CA VAL A 65 5.25 9.04 1.58
C VAL A 65 6.00 8.88 0.26
N ALA A 66 7.09 8.12 0.24
CA ALA A 66 7.85 7.87 -0.99
C ALA A 66 7.03 7.12 -2.05
N VAL A 67 6.20 6.15 -1.63
CA VAL A 67 5.30 5.44 -2.54
C VAL A 67 4.18 6.35 -3.04
N ALA A 68 3.54 7.09 -2.13
CA ALA A 68 2.42 7.97 -2.45
C ALA A 68 2.78 9.09 -3.45
N LYS A 69 4.03 9.56 -3.44
CA LYS A 69 4.53 10.54 -4.43
C LYS A 69 4.60 10.01 -5.87
N GLN A 70 4.43 8.70 -6.08
CA GLN A 70 4.66 8.04 -7.37
C GLN A 70 3.37 7.54 -8.02
N VAL A 71 2.22 7.72 -7.38
CA VAL A 71 0.91 7.21 -7.83
C VAL A 71 -0.19 8.23 -7.57
N ASN A 72 -1.29 8.16 -8.32
CA ASN A 72 -2.42 9.09 -8.21
C ASN A 72 -3.71 8.42 -7.70
N ILE A 73 -3.70 7.09 -7.54
CA ILE A 73 -4.84 6.33 -7.03
C ILE A 73 -4.77 6.15 -5.50
N PRO A 74 -5.92 5.97 -4.83
CA PRO A 74 -5.98 5.80 -3.38
C PRO A 74 -5.10 4.67 -2.84
N ILE A 75 -4.49 4.91 -1.68
CA ILE A 75 -3.69 3.97 -0.91
C ILE A 75 -4.42 3.65 0.39
N ILE A 76 -4.55 2.35 0.66
CA ILE A 76 -4.98 1.77 1.92
C ILE A 76 -3.75 1.18 2.60
N LEU A 77 -3.38 1.75 3.76
CA LEU A 77 -2.32 1.22 4.62
C LEU A 77 -2.74 -0.16 5.11
N TYR A 78 -1.83 -1.13 5.19
CA TYR A 78 -2.15 -2.45 5.72
C TYR A 78 -1.20 -2.85 6.85
N ASN A 79 -1.74 -2.79 8.08
CA ASN A 79 -1.06 -3.11 9.32
C ASN A 79 -1.36 -4.55 9.74
N ILE A 80 -0.34 -5.41 9.78
CA ILE A 80 -0.45 -6.80 10.26
C ILE A 80 0.82 -7.25 10.98
N PRO A 81 1.10 -6.72 12.18
CA PRO A 81 2.34 -6.96 12.93
C PRO A 81 2.72 -8.43 13.11
N PRO A 82 1.77 -9.39 13.36
CA PRO A 82 2.12 -10.81 13.46
C PRO A 82 2.75 -11.41 12.21
N ARG A 83 2.64 -10.76 11.05
CA ARG A 83 3.24 -11.21 9.77
C ARG A 83 4.43 -10.35 9.33
N THR A 84 4.47 -9.08 9.73
CA THR A 84 5.50 -8.14 9.27
C THR A 84 6.61 -7.91 10.28
N GLY A 85 6.38 -8.17 11.57
CA GLY A 85 7.27 -7.77 12.67
C GLY A 85 7.26 -6.26 12.96
N ASN A 86 6.61 -5.46 12.10
CA ASN A 86 6.52 -4.01 12.22
C ASN A 86 5.07 -3.60 12.50
N LYS A 87 4.88 -2.84 13.58
CA LYS A 87 3.59 -2.23 13.91
C LYS A 87 3.54 -0.80 13.38
N LEU A 88 2.49 -0.49 12.62
CA LEU A 88 2.18 0.88 12.24
C LEU A 88 1.35 1.50 13.36
N LEU A 89 1.88 2.51 14.05
CA LEU A 89 1.20 3.13 15.18
C LEU A 89 0.10 4.10 14.72
N PRO A 90 -0.98 4.28 15.52
CA PRO A 90 -2.06 5.21 15.18
C PRO A 90 -1.58 6.64 14.90
N GLU A 91 -0.57 7.12 15.62
CA GLU A 91 0.01 8.46 15.43
C GLU A 91 0.66 8.59 14.05
N THR A 92 1.32 7.54 13.58
CA THR A 92 1.92 7.48 12.24
C THR A 92 0.85 7.41 11.16
N VAL A 93 -0.23 6.64 11.38
CA VAL A 93 -1.38 6.60 10.47
C VAL A 93 -2.03 7.98 10.38
N GLN A 94 -2.26 8.65 11.51
CA GLN A 94 -2.85 9.99 11.55
C GLN A 94 -1.98 11.00 10.80
N ALA A 95 -0.66 10.96 10.99
CA ALA A 95 0.26 11.82 10.25
C ALA A 95 0.17 11.54 8.74
N LEU A 96 0.21 10.28 8.32
CA LEU A 96 0.10 9.91 6.91
C LEU A 96 -1.21 10.38 6.27
N CYS A 97 -2.36 10.15 6.91
CA CYS A 97 -3.66 10.59 6.39
C CYS A 97 -3.79 12.12 6.34
N ARG A 98 -3.11 12.86 7.22
CA ARG A 98 -3.11 14.33 7.23
C ARG A 98 -2.18 14.91 6.16
N ASP A 99 -1.01 14.29 5.98
CA ASP A 99 0.09 14.85 5.21
C ASP A 99 0.13 14.33 3.75
N VAL A 100 -0.66 13.31 3.42
CA VAL A 100 -0.66 12.63 2.11
C VAL A 100 -2.08 12.36 1.61
N ASP A 101 -2.55 13.15 0.64
CA ASP A 101 -3.94 13.14 0.15
C ASP A 101 -4.42 11.79 -0.40
N VAL A 102 -3.53 11.03 -1.05
CA VAL A 102 -3.89 9.73 -1.63
C VAL A 102 -3.98 8.61 -0.58
N ILE A 103 -3.57 8.82 0.67
CA ILE A 103 -3.74 7.83 1.74
C ILE A 103 -5.10 8.04 2.40
N VAL A 104 -6.06 7.17 2.07
CA VAL A 104 -7.48 7.38 2.42
C VAL A 104 -8.02 6.42 3.47
N GLY A 105 -7.20 5.47 3.94
CA GLY A 105 -7.64 4.51 4.94
C GLY A 105 -6.57 3.52 5.37
N ALA A 106 -6.97 2.66 6.32
CA ALA A 106 -6.14 1.60 6.83
C ALA A 106 -6.94 0.30 7.00
N LYS A 107 -6.34 -0.81 6.59
CA LYS A 107 -6.73 -2.17 6.95
C LYS A 107 -5.90 -2.56 8.18
N ASP A 108 -6.54 -2.63 9.33
CA ASP A 108 -5.89 -3.09 10.56
C ASP A 108 -6.19 -4.57 10.80
N SER A 109 -5.13 -5.35 11.00
CA SER A 109 -5.18 -6.78 11.32
C SER A 109 -4.22 -7.09 12.46
N SER A 110 -4.03 -6.13 13.37
CA SER A 110 -3.19 -6.28 14.56
C SER A 110 -3.87 -7.03 15.72
N GLY A 111 -5.20 -7.18 15.70
CA GLY A 111 -5.99 -7.87 16.73
C GLY A 111 -7.24 -7.09 17.08
#